data_AF-A0A948HS67-F1
#
_entry.id   AF-A0A948HS67-F1
#
_cell.length_a   1.000
_cell.length_b   1.000
_cell.length_c   1.000
_cell.angle_alpha   90.00
_cell.angle_beta   90.00
_cell.angle_gamma   90.00
#
_symmetry.space_group_name_H-M   'P 1'
#
loop_
_entity.id
_entity.type
_entity.pdbx_description
1 polymer ?
#
loop_
_entity_poly.entity_id
_entity_poly.type
_entity_poly.pdbx_seq_one_letter_code
_entity_poly.pdbx_strand_id
1 'polypeptide(L)'
;MQAIEEMTDTELDEAVALEVMEWQDGGDPFWEPHRVLHDAWQVIQALRARDIYVYLDNEAGSDKWEITLYTDRKGEWNTEGCWNKQLADLERQPSATLAICRGALMAVRTERHGFLRALIVLAEELGIK
;
A
#
# COMPACT_ATOMS: atom_id res chain seq x y z
N MET A 1 0.66 -5.70 -16.33
CA MET A 1 0.34 -5.15 -15.00
C MET A 1 0.23 -3.66 -15.19
N GLN A 2 -0.98 -3.08 -15.07
CA GLN A 2 -1.21 -1.64 -15.24
C GLN A 2 -0.49 -0.87 -14.12
N ALA A 3 0.12 0.26 -14.46
CA ALA A 3 0.75 1.13 -13.47
C ALA A 3 -0.34 1.71 -12.55
N ILE A 4 -0.09 1.72 -11.24
CA ILE A 4 -1.06 2.22 -10.23
C ILE A 4 -1.44 3.69 -10.50
N GLU A 5 -0.51 4.46 -11.05
CA GLU A 5 -0.70 5.88 -11.38
C GLU A 5 -1.66 6.11 -12.55
N GLU A 6 -1.83 5.11 -13.42
CA GLU A 6 -2.68 5.15 -14.61
C GLU A 6 -4.09 4.59 -14.35
N MET A 7 -4.36 4.11 -13.13
CA MET A 7 -5.69 3.62 -12.75
C MET A 7 -6.67 4.80 -12.59
N THR A 8 -7.87 4.62 -13.13
CA THR A 8 -9.02 5.44 -12.78
C THR A 8 -9.40 5.23 -11.31
N ASP A 9 -10.17 6.16 -10.74
CA ASP A 9 -10.61 6.06 -9.34
C ASP A 9 -11.38 4.76 -9.07
N THR A 10 -12.27 4.35 -9.99
CA THR A 10 -13.01 3.09 -9.88
C THR A 10 -12.10 1.86 -9.96
N GLU A 11 -11.16 1.83 -10.91
CA GLU A 11 -10.19 0.72 -11.02
C GLU A 11 -9.30 0.63 -9.77
N LEU A 12 -8.96 1.78 -9.17
CA LEU A 12 -8.19 1.82 -7.93
C LEU A 12 -8.99 1.25 -6.76
N ASP A 13 -10.24 1.66 -6.57
CA ASP A 13 -11.10 1.13 -5.52
C ASP A 13 -11.30 -0.39 -5.65
N GLU A 14 -11.59 -0.87 -6.87
CA GLU A 14 -11.73 -2.30 -7.16
C GLU A 14 -10.42 -3.07 -6.86
N ALA A 15 -9.26 -2.54 -7.27
CA ALA A 15 -7.98 -3.16 -6.99
C ALA A 15 -7.68 -3.19 -5.48
N VAL A 16 -8.00 -2.13 -4.74
CA VAL A 16 -7.83 -2.10 -3.28
C VAL A 16 -8.77 -3.11 -2.61
N ALA A 17 -10.02 -3.21 -3.04
CA ALA A 17 -10.97 -4.21 -2.55
C ALA A 17 -10.46 -5.64 -2.74
N LEU A 18 -9.99 -5.97 -3.94
CA LEU A 18 -9.56 -7.32 -4.29
C LEU A 18 -8.20 -7.69 -3.69
N GLU A 19 -7.23 -6.78 -3.73
CA GLU A 19 -5.84 -7.08 -3.36
C GLU A 19 -5.51 -6.72 -1.91
N VAL A 20 -6.02 -5.60 -1.41
CA VAL A 20 -5.73 -5.13 -0.04
C VAL A 20 -6.80 -5.61 0.94
N MET A 21 -8.08 -5.58 0.57
CA MET A 21 -9.14 -6.07 1.45
C MET A 21 -9.41 -7.58 1.28
N GLU A 22 -8.86 -8.21 0.23
CA GLU A 22 -9.05 -9.62 -0.10
C GLU A 22 -10.53 -10.03 -0.26
N TRP A 23 -11.36 -9.09 -0.75
CA TRP A 23 -12.76 -9.36 -1.06
C TRP A 23 -12.87 -10.23 -2.31
N GLN A 24 -13.78 -11.21 -2.30
CA GLN A 24 -13.87 -12.19 -3.39
C GLN A 24 -14.60 -11.66 -4.65
N ASP A 25 -15.50 -10.69 -4.50
CA ASP A 25 -16.38 -10.21 -5.59
C ASP A 25 -16.31 -8.68 -5.79
N GLY A 26 -15.15 -8.06 -5.55
CA GLY A 26 -14.98 -6.59 -5.66
C GLY A 26 -15.66 -5.77 -4.55
N GLY A 27 -16.61 -6.37 -3.81
CA GLY A 27 -17.18 -5.83 -2.58
C GLY A 27 -18.39 -4.92 -2.72
N ASP A 28 -18.54 -3.98 -1.78
CA ASP A 28 -19.64 -3.02 -1.77
C ASP A 28 -19.42 -1.97 -2.87
N PRO A 29 -20.33 -1.83 -3.86
CA PRO A 29 -20.18 -0.88 -4.96
C PRO A 29 -20.27 0.59 -4.52
N PHE A 30 -20.64 0.87 -3.27
CA PHE A 30 -20.65 2.20 -2.67
C PHE A 30 -19.41 2.49 -1.81
N TRP A 31 -18.47 1.55 -1.75
CA TRP A 31 -17.22 1.70 -1.03
C TRP A 31 -16.22 2.46 -1.89
N GLU A 32 -15.94 3.70 -1.51
CA GLU A 32 -15.14 4.64 -2.30
C GLU A 32 -13.90 5.09 -1.50
N PRO A 33 -12.95 4.21 -1.17
CA PRO A 33 -11.82 4.52 -0.31
C PRO A 33 -10.88 5.60 -0.89
N HIS A 34 -10.86 5.82 -2.21
CA HIS A 34 -10.12 6.94 -2.80
C HIS A 34 -10.68 8.33 -2.39
N ARG A 35 -11.94 8.40 -1.94
CA ARG A 35 -12.66 9.66 -1.65
C ARG A 35 -13.17 9.76 -0.22
N VAL A 36 -13.66 8.66 0.35
CA VAL A 36 -14.31 8.63 1.67
C VAL A 36 -13.29 8.27 2.75
N LEU A 37 -13.05 9.20 3.68
CA LEU A 37 -12.05 9.00 4.74
C LEU A 37 -12.33 7.78 5.63
N HIS A 38 -13.60 7.48 5.89
CA HIS A 38 -13.98 6.29 6.66
C HIS A 38 -13.54 4.99 5.95
N ASP A 39 -13.73 4.92 4.64
CA ASP A 39 -13.38 3.75 3.83
C ASP A 39 -11.86 3.63 3.70
N ALA A 40 -11.16 4.74 3.47
CA ALA A 40 -9.70 4.79 3.49
C ALA A 40 -9.12 4.35 4.86
N TRP A 41 -9.82 4.65 5.96
CA TRP A 41 -9.41 4.18 7.28
C TRP A 41 -9.50 2.65 7.41
N GLN A 42 -10.50 2.01 6.77
CA GLN A 42 -10.60 0.55 6.73
C GLN A 42 -9.41 -0.07 5.98
N VAL A 43 -8.93 0.58 4.91
CA VAL A 43 -7.69 0.19 4.20
C VAL A 43 -6.48 0.23 5.14
N ILE A 44 -6.34 1.28 5.96
CA ILE A 44 -5.27 1.37 6.98
C ILE A 44 -5.38 0.23 8.01
N GLN A 45 -6.60 -0.14 8.43
CA GLN A 45 -6.77 -1.26 9.35
C GLN A 45 -6.36 -2.59 8.71
N ALA A 46 -6.67 -2.80 7.43
CA ALA A 46 -6.26 -3.99 6.69
C ALA A 46 -4.74 -4.09 6.52
N LEU A 47 -4.05 -2.95 6.32
CA LEU A 47 -2.58 -2.91 6.35
C LEU A 47 -2.02 -3.25 7.73
N ARG A 48 -2.58 -2.70 8.80
CA ARG A 48 -2.15 -3.00 10.18
C ARG A 48 -2.32 -4.47 10.55
N ALA A 49 -3.36 -5.12 10.05
CA ALA A 49 -3.56 -6.56 10.24
C ALA A 49 -2.45 -7.41 9.58
N ARG A 50 -1.70 -6.83 8.63
CA ARG A 50 -0.53 -7.42 7.96
C ARG A 50 0.80 -6.92 8.55
N ASP A 51 0.78 -6.32 9.74
CA ASP A 51 1.93 -5.65 10.35
C ASP A 51 2.57 -4.55 9.46
N ILE A 52 1.77 -3.94 8.58
CA ILE A 52 2.16 -2.77 7.78
C ILE A 52 1.69 -1.50 8.50
N TYR A 53 2.66 -0.67 8.89
CA TYR A 53 2.44 0.61 9.55
C TYR A 53 2.39 1.74 8.54
N VAL A 54 1.52 2.71 8.79
CA VAL A 54 1.22 3.83 7.88
C VAL A 54 1.62 5.14 8.54
N TYR A 55 2.49 5.90 7.87
CA TYR A 55 2.75 7.31 8.15
C TYR A 55 2.16 8.14 7.01
N LEU A 56 1.38 9.16 7.36
CA LEU A 56 0.80 10.10 6.41
C LEU A 56 1.30 11.49 6.77
N ASP A 57 1.93 12.15 5.80
CA ASP A 57 2.44 13.51 5.95
C ASP A 57 1.76 14.46 4.98
N ASN A 58 1.59 15.69 5.44
CA ASN A 58 1.18 16.83 4.64
C ASN A 58 2.12 17.98 5.02
N GLU A 59 3.04 18.31 4.10
CA GLU A 59 3.95 19.42 4.33
C GLU A 59 3.14 20.71 4.53
N ALA A 60 3.48 21.48 5.57
CA ALA A 60 2.74 22.68 5.92
C ALA A 60 2.68 23.66 4.72
N GLY A 61 1.47 23.91 4.21
CA GLY A 61 1.24 24.76 3.05
C GLY A 61 1.21 24.03 1.70
N SER A 62 1.32 22.70 1.69
CA SER A 62 1.09 21.86 0.51
C SER A 62 -0.33 21.29 0.50
N ASP A 63 -0.95 21.26 -0.68
CA ASP A 63 -2.20 20.54 -0.96
C ASP A 63 -1.97 19.05 -1.24
N LYS A 64 -0.72 18.59 -1.16
CA LYS A 64 -0.33 17.22 -1.46
C LYS A 64 -0.03 16.41 -0.20
N TRP A 65 -0.27 15.11 -0.32
CA TRP A 65 -0.17 14.13 0.74
C TRP A 65 0.86 13.08 0.35
N GLU A 66 1.70 12.73 1.31
CA GLU A 66 2.69 11.69 1.19
C GLU A 66 2.33 10.55 2.12
N ILE A 67 2.45 9.32 1.64
CA ILE A 67 2.27 8.12 2.45
C ILE A 67 3.58 7.36 2.48
N THR A 68 3.94 6.88 3.67
CA THR A 68 5.07 5.98 3.83
C THR A 68 4.65 4.76 4.61
N LEU A 69 5.02 3.58 4.10
CA LEU A 69 4.58 2.27 4.58
C LEU A 69 5.77 1.41 4.99
N TYR A 70 5.66 0.75 6.15
CA TYR A 70 6.76 -0.01 6.78
C TYR A 70 6.28 -1.33 7.39
N THR A 71 7.11 -2.38 7.38
CA THR A 71 6.74 -3.75 7.86
C THR A 71 7.20 -4.09 9.28
N ASP A 72 7.85 -3.17 10.01
CA ASP A 72 8.31 -3.46 11.38
C ASP A 72 7.70 -2.48 12.41
N ARG A 73 7.38 -3.02 13.58
CA ARG A 73 6.89 -2.29 14.76
C ARG A 73 8.05 -1.66 15.56
N LYS A 74 9.29 -2.01 15.19
CA LYS A 74 10.57 -1.63 15.84
C LYS A 74 11.29 -0.54 15.04
N GLY A 75 10.55 0.29 14.33
CA GLY A 75 11.13 1.40 13.64
C GLY A 75 11.53 2.43 14.70
N GLU A 76 12.69 2.19 15.28
CA GLU A 76 13.42 3.22 15.98
C GLU A 76 13.63 4.31 14.94
N TRP A 77 13.06 5.48 15.22
CA TRP A 77 13.44 6.73 14.59
C TRP A 77 14.95 6.89 14.81
N ASN A 78 15.76 6.38 13.88
CA ASN A 78 17.18 6.64 13.96
C ASN A 78 17.40 8.13 13.66
N THR A 79 18.49 8.67 14.16
CA THR A 79 18.88 10.08 14.00
C THR A 79 19.11 10.51 12.55
N GLU A 80 18.93 9.61 11.59
CA GLU A 80 19.06 9.83 10.14
C GLU A 80 17.69 9.82 9.41
N GLY A 81 16.57 9.62 10.13
CA GLY A 81 15.22 9.73 9.57
C GLY A 81 14.82 8.60 8.62
N CYS A 82 15.47 7.44 8.67
CA CYS A 82 15.27 6.36 7.71
C CYS A 82 14.71 5.10 8.39
N TRP A 83 13.49 4.72 8.01
CA TRP A 83 12.85 3.47 8.44
C TRP A 83 13.33 2.31 7.57
N ASN A 84 13.64 1.16 8.17
CA ASN A 84 14.46 0.10 7.56
C ASN A 84 13.89 -0.61 6.31
N LYS A 85 12.67 -0.31 5.87
CA LYS A 85 12.19 -0.76 4.55
C LYS A 85 10.98 0.05 4.11
N GLN A 86 11.22 1.08 3.29
CA GLN A 86 10.15 1.77 2.59
C GLN A 86 9.53 0.82 1.54
N LEU A 87 8.25 0.47 1.73
CA LEU A 87 7.53 -0.44 0.82
C LEU A 87 7.04 0.25 -0.45
N ALA A 88 6.94 1.58 -0.39
CA ALA A 88 6.31 2.39 -1.41
C ALA A 88 6.99 3.77 -1.49
N ASP A 89 7.42 4.14 -2.68
CA ASP A 89 7.84 5.49 -3.06
C ASP A 89 6.84 6.01 -4.11
N LEU A 90 5.94 6.91 -3.71
CA LEU A 90 4.89 7.48 -4.56
C LEU A 90 5.13 8.97 -4.69
N GLU A 91 4.85 9.52 -5.89
CA GLU A 91 4.68 10.97 -6.00
C GLU A 91 3.61 11.45 -5.02
N ARG A 92 3.78 12.66 -4.49
CA ARG A 92 2.80 13.22 -3.54
C ARG A 92 1.43 13.37 -4.20
N GLN A 93 0.41 12.86 -3.52
CA GLN A 93 -0.95 12.72 -4.04
C GLN A 93 -1.82 13.94 -3.68
N PRO A 94 -2.83 14.29 -4.49
CA PRO A 94 -3.73 15.41 -4.20
C PRO A 94 -4.63 15.23 -2.97
N SER A 95 -4.75 14.04 -2.40
CA SER A 95 -5.54 13.79 -1.18
C SER A 95 -4.95 12.68 -0.32
N ALA A 96 -5.26 12.72 0.97
CA ALA A 96 -4.86 11.69 1.93
C ALA A 96 -5.43 10.31 1.57
N THR A 97 -6.69 10.27 1.14
CA THR A 97 -7.41 9.04 0.78
C THR A 97 -6.82 8.37 -0.46
N LEU A 98 -6.43 9.17 -1.46
CA LEU A 98 -5.76 8.66 -2.66
C LEU A 98 -4.34 8.16 -2.35
N ALA A 99 -3.60 8.88 -1.50
CA ALA A 99 -2.32 8.43 -0.97
C ALA A 99 -2.45 7.06 -0.30
N ILE A 100 -3.43 6.90 0.60
CA ILE A 100 -3.71 5.63 1.27
C ILE A 100 -3.94 4.49 0.28
N CYS A 101 -4.85 4.67 -0.68
CA CYS A 101 -5.21 3.61 -1.64
C CYS A 101 -4.02 3.18 -2.50
N ARG A 102 -3.32 4.14 -3.11
CA ARG A 102 -2.17 3.87 -3.98
C ARG A 102 -1.01 3.25 -3.20
N GLY A 103 -0.74 3.79 -2.00
CA GLY A 103 0.31 3.27 -1.12
C GLY A 103 0.02 1.82 -0.72
N ALA A 104 -1.20 1.55 -0.26
CA ALA A 104 -1.61 0.22 0.18
C ALA A 104 -1.47 -0.82 -0.93
N LEU A 105 -1.95 -0.50 -2.13
CA LEU A 105 -1.87 -1.38 -3.28
C LEU A 105 -0.41 -1.63 -3.68
N MET A 106 0.44 -0.60 -3.64
CA MET A 106 1.86 -0.76 -3.93
C MET A 106 2.56 -1.62 -2.89
N ALA A 107 2.30 -1.42 -1.60
CA ALA A 107 2.90 -2.22 -0.54
C ALA A 107 2.55 -3.71 -0.65
N VAL A 108 1.27 -4.05 -0.86
CA VAL A 108 0.82 -5.44 -1.02
C VAL A 108 1.43 -6.08 -2.25
N ARG A 109 1.49 -5.35 -3.38
CA ARG A 109 2.14 -5.85 -4.60
C ARG A 109 3.64 -6.05 -4.38
N THR A 110 4.33 -5.10 -3.75
CA THR A 110 5.76 -5.21 -3.42
C THR A 110 6.03 -6.41 -2.51
N GLU A 111 5.21 -6.64 -1.49
CA GLU A 111 5.31 -7.80 -0.60
C GLU A 111 5.15 -9.12 -1.37
N ARG A 112 4.10 -9.22 -2.20
CA ARG A 112 3.84 -10.40 -3.04
C ARG A 112 4.98 -10.66 -4.03
N HIS A 113 5.53 -9.62 -4.65
CA HIS A 113 6.69 -9.76 -5.53
C HIS A 113 7.96 -10.17 -4.77
N GLY A 114 8.18 -9.67 -3.55
CA GLY A 114 9.26 -10.10 -2.68
C GLY A 114 9.16 -11.58 -2.31
N PHE A 115 7.96 -12.03 -1.95
CA PHE A 115 7.68 -13.44 -1.67
C PHE A 115 7.87 -14.34 -2.89
N LEU A 116 7.36 -13.94 -4.06
CA LEU A 116 7.55 -14.68 -5.31
C LEU A 116 9.02 -14.80 -5.68
N ARG A 117 9.83 -13.74 -5.53
CA ARG A 117 11.28 -13.81 -5.76
C ARG A 117 11.96 -14.77 -4.77
N ALA A 118 11.59 -14.72 -3.50
CA ALA A 118 12.13 -15.66 -2.51
C ALA A 118 11.77 -17.12 -2.82
N LEU A 119 10.54 -17.38 -3.28
CA LEU A 119 10.11 -18.70 -3.72
C LEU A 119 10.84 -19.18 -4.98
N ILE A 120 11.08 -18.30 -5.96
CA ILE A 120 11.86 -18.65 -7.16
C ILE A 120 13.28 -19.02 -6.77
N VAL A 121 13.94 -18.22 -5.94
CA VAL A 121 15.30 -18.53 -5.44
C VAL A 121 15.32 -19.86 -4.68
N LEU A 122 14.34 -20.10 -3.80
CA LEU A 122 14.23 -21.37 -3.08
C LEU A 122 13.98 -22.55 -4.03
N ALA A 123 13.12 -22.39 -5.04
CA ALA A 123 12.88 -23.42 -6.04
C ALA A 123 14.13 -23.74 -6.87
N GLU A 124 14.91 -22.71 -7.24
CA GLU A 124 16.21 -22.84 -7.91
C GLU A 124 17.23 -23.56 -7.02
N GLU A 125 17.35 -23.20 -5.74
CA GLU A 125 18.22 -23.86 -4.76
C GLU A 125 17.84 -25.33 -4.53
N LEU A 126 16.54 -25.64 -4.57
CA LEU A 126 16.02 -27.00 -4.43
C LEU A 126 16.02 -27.79 -5.75
N GLY A 127 16.46 -27.19 -6.86
CA GLY A 127 16.53 -27.83 -8.19
C GLY A 127 15.17 -28.17 -8.80
N ILE A 128 14.10 -27.52 -8.35
CA ILE A 128 12.74 -27.69 -8.86
C ILE A 128 12.60 -26.74 -10.07
N LYS A 129 12.37 -27.32 -11.26
CA LYS A 129 12.13 -26.59 -12.51
C LYS A 129 10.64 -26.45 -12.81
#